data_AF-A0A2D8V9R2-F1
#
_entry.id   AF-A0A2D8V9R2-F1
#
_cell.length_a   1.000
_cell.length_b   1.000
_cell.length_c   1.000
_cell.angle_alpha   90.00
_cell.angle_beta   90.00
_cell.angle_gamma   90.00
#
_symmetry.space_group_name_H-M   'P 1'
#
loop_
_entity.id
_entity.type
_entity.pdbx_description
1 polymer ?
#
loop_
_entity_poly.entity_id
_entity_poly.type
_entity_poly.pdbx_seq_one_letter_code
_entity_poly.pdbx_strand_id
1 'polypeptide(L)'
;MLGEHNLSNILACLNISEILNINKKQLINSLINFKPLKHRMEVVYKKNSFMIINDSKSTNLDSTNSAVKSFKNEIILLFGGFSKNELDEDEIINITKYKNISEIICFGQIGKQIYEILKNKTKSVLIQNFNDAISKSIEVSLNKKTIVFSPGFKSFDEFKNFEERGEHFKKIIKSYFV
;
A
#
# COMPACT_ATOMS: atom_id res chain seq x y z
N MET A 1 -8.53 -12.70 1.79
CA MET A 1 -7.25 -11.96 1.83
C MET A 1 -6.88 -11.55 0.41
N LEU A 2 -6.21 -10.41 0.19
CA LEU A 2 -5.82 -9.92 -1.14
C LEU A 2 -4.33 -10.18 -1.41
N GLY A 3 -3.96 -10.48 -2.66
CA GLY A 3 -2.57 -10.65 -3.09
C GLY A 3 -2.07 -12.10 -3.14
N GLU A 4 -1.28 -12.43 -4.16
CA GLU A 4 -0.78 -13.80 -4.42
C GLU A 4 0.11 -14.34 -3.29
N HIS A 5 0.89 -13.47 -2.64
CA HIS A 5 1.74 -13.85 -1.51
C HIS A 5 0.94 -14.45 -0.34
N ASN A 6 -0.34 -14.10 -0.19
CA ASN A 6 -1.19 -14.70 0.84
C ASN A 6 -1.55 -16.16 0.56
N LEU A 7 -1.50 -16.59 -0.71
CA LEU A 7 -1.62 -18.01 -1.04
C LEU A 7 -0.46 -18.81 -0.45
N SER A 8 0.77 -18.30 -0.57
CA SER A 8 1.95 -18.91 0.04
C SER A 8 1.84 -18.97 1.57
N ASN A 9 1.32 -17.92 2.21
CA ASN A 9 1.06 -17.92 3.65
C ASN A 9 0.02 -18.97 4.04
N ILE A 10 -1.06 -19.11 3.27
CA ILE A 10 -2.11 -20.12 3.50
C ILE A 10 -1.54 -21.53 3.34
N LEU A 11 -0.72 -21.78 2.31
CA LEU A 11 -0.06 -23.06 2.09
C LEU A 11 0.89 -23.41 3.26
N ALA A 12 1.67 -22.44 3.74
CA ALA A 12 2.52 -22.63 4.91
C ALA A 12 1.68 -22.97 6.16
N CYS A 13 0.56 -22.27 6.40
CA CYS A 13 -0.35 -22.58 7.49
C CYS A 13 -0.96 -23.98 7.38
N LEU A 14 -1.32 -24.43 6.17
CA LEU A 14 -1.85 -25.78 5.92
C LEU A 14 -0.81 -26.84 6.30
N ASN A 15 0.42 -26.71 5.82
CA ASN A 15 1.52 -27.65 6.10
C ASN A 15 1.84 -27.72 7.60
N ILE A 16 1.95 -26.57 8.28
CA ILE A 16 2.22 -26.53 9.72
C ILE A 16 1.07 -27.15 10.50
N SER A 17 -0.18 -26.90 10.09
CA SER A 17 -1.36 -27.46 10.75
C SER A 17 -1.44 -28.97 10.61
N GLU A 18 -0.99 -29.51 9.48
CA GLU A 18 -0.89 -30.96 9.26
C GLU A 18 0.14 -31.59 10.19
N ILE A 19 1.34 -31.00 10.31
CA ILE A 19 2.39 -31.46 11.25
C ILE A 19 1.89 -31.46 12.70
N LEU A 20 1.11 -30.44 13.07
CA LEU A 20 0.56 -30.28 14.42
C LEU A 20 -0.76 -31.04 14.65
N ASN A 21 -1.23 -31.82 13.68
CA ASN A 21 -2.51 -32.55 13.73
C ASN A 21 -3.72 -31.66 14.07
N ILE A 22 -3.72 -30.40 13.61
CA ILE A 22 -4.86 -29.51 13.80
C ILE A 22 -6.03 -29.96 12.94
N ASN A 23 -7.24 -29.93 13.50
CA ASN A 23 -8.44 -30.33 12.79
C ASN A 23 -8.67 -29.47 11.53
N LYS A 24 -8.75 -30.12 10.37
CA LYS A 24 -8.92 -29.47 9.07
C LYS A 24 -10.15 -28.55 8.99
N LYS A 25 -11.28 -28.92 9.61
CA LYS A 25 -12.49 -28.09 9.61
C LYS A 25 -12.27 -26.81 10.43
N GLN A 26 -11.61 -26.92 11.59
CA GLN A 26 -11.27 -25.76 12.41
C GLN A 26 -10.30 -24.83 11.67
N LEU A 27 -9.28 -25.38 11.02
CA LEU A 27 -8.34 -24.60 10.21
C LEU A 27 -9.03 -23.84 9.08
N ILE A 28 -9.86 -24.52 8.28
CA ILE A 28 -10.60 -23.89 7.18
C ILE A 28 -11.49 -22.77 7.72
N ASN A 29 -12.21 -23.01 8.82
CA ASN A 29 -13.05 -22.00 9.45
C ASN A 29 -12.24 -20.78 9.91
N SER A 30 -11.06 -21.00 10.50
CA SER A 30 -10.15 -19.92 10.91
C SER A 30 -9.61 -19.13 9.71
N LEU A 31 -9.27 -19.79 8.60
CA LEU A 31 -8.78 -19.15 7.38
C LEU A 31 -9.87 -18.31 6.69
N ILE A 32 -11.11 -18.82 6.63
CA ILE A 32 -12.26 -18.10 6.07
C ILE A 32 -12.58 -16.84 6.89
N ASN A 33 -12.54 -16.96 8.22
CA ASN A 33 -12.86 -15.87 9.14
C ASN A 33 -11.65 -14.99 9.49
N PHE A 34 -10.48 -15.26 8.91
CA PHE A 34 -9.29 -14.49 9.18
C PHE A 34 -9.47 -13.05 8.72
N LYS A 35 -9.46 -12.12 9.67
CA LYS A 35 -9.45 -10.69 9.37
C LYS A 35 -8.02 -10.28 9.04
N PRO A 36 -7.76 -9.68 7.87
CA PRO A 36 -6.46 -9.11 7.56
C PRO A 36 -6.00 -8.19 8.67
N LEU A 37 -4.71 -8.23 8.97
CA LEU A 37 -4.15 -7.29 9.94
C LEU A 37 -4.37 -5.87 9.45
N LYS A 38 -4.64 -4.96 10.38
CA LYS A 38 -4.71 -3.53 10.08
C LYS A 38 -3.45 -3.09 9.34
N HIS A 39 -3.63 -2.18 8.39
CA HIS A 39 -2.54 -1.58 7.62
C HIS A 39 -1.74 -2.55 6.74
N ARG A 40 -2.28 -3.77 6.49
CA ARG A 40 -1.77 -4.73 5.51
C ARG A 40 -2.81 -4.96 4.43
N MET A 41 -2.70 -4.26 3.32
CA MET A 41 -3.66 -4.30 2.20
C MET A 41 -5.12 -4.15 2.69
N GLU A 42 -5.34 -3.32 3.71
CA GLU A 42 -6.62 -3.12 4.37
C GLU A 42 -7.52 -2.27 3.48
N VAL A 43 -8.68 -2.79 3.07
CA VAL A 43 -9.66 -2.00 2.33
C VAL A 43 -10.36 -1.06 3.30
N VAL A 44 -10.10 0.25 3.18
CA VAL A 44 -10.65 1.28 4.08
C VAL A 44 -11.86 1.98 3.50
N TYR A 45 -12.02 1.94 2.17
CA TYR A 45 -13.22 2.39 1.48
C TYR A 45 -13.43 1.58 0.21
N LYS A 46 -14.68 1.29 -0.11
CA LYS A 46 -15.07 0.58 -1.33
C LYS A 46 -16.43 1.06 -1.81
N LYS A 47 -16.49 1.48 -3.07
CA LYS A 47 -17.74 1.79 -3.78
C LYS A 47 -17.61 1.33 -5.23
N ASN A 48 -18.45 0.38 -5.64
CA ASN A 48 -18.36 -0.28 -6.95
C ASN A 48 -16.95 -0.86 -7.20
N SER A 49 -16.31 -0.49 -8.30
CA SER A 49 -14.94 -0.88 -8.66
C SER A 49 -13.85 -0.01 -8.03
N PHE A 50 -14.23 1.11 -7.40
CA PHE A 50 -13.30 2.01 -6.73
C PHE A 50 -13.01 1.53 -5.31
N MET A 51 -11.72 1.43 -4.97
CA MET A 51 -11.24 1.03 -3.66
C MET A 51 -10.17 1.98 -3.17
N ILE A 52 -10.07 2.11 -1.85
CA ILE A 52 -8.95 2.79 -1.18
C ILE A 52 -8.33 1.78 -0.21
N ILE A 53 -7.04 1.58 -0.36
CA ILE A 53 -6.27 0.53 0.31
C ILE A 53 -5.26 1.17 1.23
N ASN A 54 -5.27 0.77 2.50
CA ASN A 54 -4.28 1.12 3.50
C ASN A 54 -3.27 -0.02 3.66
N ASP A 55 -2.08 0.20 3.16
CA ASP A 55 -0.93 -0.68 3.32
C ASP A 55 0.24 0.06 4.00
N SER A 56 -0.05 0.89 5.01
CA SER A 56 0.96 1.69 5.72
C SER A 56 2.15 0.87 6.26
N LYS A 57 1.93 -0.43 6.53
CA LYS A 57 2.98 -1.37 6.98
C LYS A 57 4.02 -1.68 5.91
N SER A 58 3.76 -1.33 4.65
CA SER A 58 4.71 -1.41 3.55
C SER A 58 5.81 -0.36 3.71
N THR A 59 6.80 -0.65 4.55
CA THR A 59 7.91 0.24 4.89
C THR A 59 9.19 -0.09 4.11
N ASN A 60 9.09 -0.90 3.06
CA ASN A 60 10.17 -1.23 2.13
C ASN A 60 9.62 -1.41 0.70
N LEU A 61 10.52 -1.36 -0.29
CA LEU A 61 10.16 -1.37 -1.71
C LEU A 61 9.56 -2.71 -2.15
N ASP A 62 10.03 -3.85 -1.62
CA ASP A 62 9.48 -5.17 -1.91
C ASP A 62 8.00 -5.33 -1.50
N SER A 63 7.64 -4.78 -0.35
CA SER A 63 6.25 -4.77 0.11
C SER A 63 5.38 -3.94 -0.84
N THR A 64 5.91 -2.81 -1.32
CA THR A 64 5.19 -1.96 -2.28
C THR A 64 5.04 -2.60 -3.65
N ASN A 65 6.09 -3.26 -4.13
CA ASN A 65 6.05 -4.08 -5.34
C ASN A 65 4.95 -5.16 -5.24
N SER A 66 4.85 -5.81 -4.08
CA SER A 66 3.83 -6.84 -3.81
C SER A 66 2.41 -6.26 -3.77
N ALA A 67 2.24 -5.06 -3.19
CA ALA A 67 0.97 -4.36 -3.16
C ALA A 67 0.50 -3.98 -4.58
N VAL A 68 1.38 -3.39 -5.39
CA VAL A 68 1.07 -2.99 -6.78
C VAL A 68 0.67 -4.17 -7.65
N LYS A 69 1.40 -5.30 -7.55
CA LYS A 69 1.09 -6.55 -8.28
C LYS A 69 -0.27 -7.15 -7.94
N SER A 70 -0.82 -6.81 -6.78
CA SER A 70 -2.11 -7.37 -6.33
C SER A 70 -3.32 -6.78 -7.06
N PHE A 71 -3.13 -5.73 -7.88
CA PHE A 71 -4.21 -5.05 -8.60
C PHE A 71 -4.10 -5.24 -10.11
N LYS A 72 -5.18 -5.68 -10.74
CA LYS A 72 -5.29 -5.77 -12.21
C LYS A 72 -5.83 -4.48 -12.84
N ASN A 73 -6.55 -3.68 -12.07
CA ASN A 73 -7.08 -2.40 -12.51
C ASN A 73 -6.03 -1.28 -12.33
N GLU A 74 -6.29 -0.14 -12.96
CA GLU A 74 -5.49 1.05 -12.79
C GLU A 74 -5.47 1.54 -11.34
N ILE A 75 -4.29 1.94 -10.88
CA ILE A 75 -4.06 2.42 -9.52
C ILE A 75 -3.40 3.80 -9.48
N ILE A 76 -3.63 4.50 -8.37
CA ILE A 76 -2.87 5.67 -7.95
C ILE A 76 -2.09 5.26 -6.71
N LEU A 77 -0.76 5.40 -6.78
CA LEU A 77 0.13 4.96 -5.72
C LEU A 77 0.59 6.17 -4.89
N LEU A 78 0.38 6.14 -3.59
CA LEU A 78 1.03 7.06 -2.65
C LEU A 78 2.35 6.43 -2.18
N PHE A 79 3.47 7.05 -2.53
CA PHE A 79 4.82 6.49 -2.39
C PHE A 79 5.78 7.51 -1.76
N GLY A 80 6.39 7.18 -0.64
CA GLY A 80 7.23 8.12 0.09
C GLY A 80 7.24 7.93 1.61
N GLY A 81 7.78 8.92 2.31
CA GLY A 81 7.99 8.92 3.76
C GLY A 81 9.43 9.26 4.14
N PHE A 82 10.05 8.40 4.94
CA PHE A 82 11.34 8.66 5.58
C PHE A 82 12.41 7.59 5.29
N SER A 83 13.62 8.06 4.99
CA SER A 83 14.85 7.27 4.99
C SER A 83 15.98 8.06 5.67
N LYS A 84 16.87 7.36 6.40
CA LYS A 84 18.16 7.91 6.87
C LYS A 84 19.30 7.64 5.90
N ASN A 85 19.12 6.65 5.03
CA ASN A 85 20.13 6.22 4.09
C ASN A 85 19.85 6.85 2.72
N GLU A 86 20.87 6.87 1.88
CA GLU A 86 20.70 7.13 0.46
C GLU A 86 19.66 6.17 -0.14
N LEU A 87 18.93 6.68 -1.11
CA LEU A 87 17.90 5.92 -1.80
C LEU A 87 18.54 5.08 -2.90
N ASP A 88 18.14 3.82 -3.00
CA ASP A 88 18.46 3.01 -4.16
C ASP A 88 17.57 3.46 -5.32
N GLU A 89 18.16 4.22 -6.25
CA GLU A 89 17.44 4.75 -7.40
C GLU A 89 16.92 3.64 -8.31
N ASP A 90 17.68 2.57 -8.51
CA ASP A 90 17.30 1.47 -9.39
C ASP A 90 16.10 0.71 -8.83
N GLU A 91 16.06 0.47 -7.51
CA GLU A 91 14.89 -0.11 -6.87
C GLU A 91 13.65 0.80 -6.96
N ILE A 92 13.82 2.11 -6.83
CA ILE A 92 12.72 3.08 -7.01
C ILE A 92 12.23 3.05 -8.46
N ILE A 93 13.14 3.06 -9.44
CA ILE A 93 12.82 3.03 -10.87
C ILE A 93 12.06 1.75 -11.23
N ASN A 94 12.30 0.63 -10.54
CA ASN A 94 11.57 -0.62 -10.79
C ASN A 94 10.05 -0.47 -10.64
N ILE A 95 9.56 0.50 -9.86
CA ILE A 95 8.12 0.78 -9.76
C ILE A 95 7.52 1.19 -11.12
N THR A 96 8.31 1.78 -12.00
CA THR A 96 7.85 2.24 -13.33
C THR A 96 7.59 1.08 -14.31
N LYS A 97 8.05 -0.14 -13.97
CA LYS A 97 7.79 -1.35 -14.78
C LYS A 97 6.32 -1.78 -14.72
N TYR A 98 5.56 -1.34 -13.72
CA TYR A 98 4.16 -1.73 -13.55
C TYR A 98 3.22 -0.80 -14.34
N LYS A 99 2.66 -1.34 -15.43
CA LYS A 99 1.76 -0.60 -16.33
C LYS A 99 0.40 -0.24 -15.73
N ASN A 100 0.02 -0.86 -14.61
CA ASN A 100 -1.23 -0.55 -13.92
C ASN A 100 -1.14 0.71 -13.04
N ILE A 101 0.05 1.27 -12.81
CA ILE A 101 0.19 2.54 -12.10
C ILE A 101 -0.11 3.68 -13.08
N SER A 102 -1.22 4.37 -12.88
CA SER A 102 -1.56 5.55 -13.69
C SER A 102 -0.84 6.82 -13.23
N GLU A 103 -0.58 6.93 -11.92
CA GLU A 103 0.04 8.11 -11.33
C GLU A 103 0.66 7.77 -9.97
N ILE A 104 1.81 8.37 -9.66
CA ILE A 104 2.50 8.25 -8.37
C ILE A 104 2.48 9.60 -7.65
N ILE A 105 2.02 9.61 -6.42
CA ILE A 105 2.05 10.78 -5.53
C ILE A 105 3.22 10.59 -4.58
N CYS A 106 4.27 11.38 -4.79
CA CYS A 106 5.49 11.38 -4.00
C CYS A 106 5.34 12.31 -2.80
N PHE A 107 5.57 11.83 -1.58
CA PHE A 107 5.35 12.60 -0.35
C PHE A 107 6.39 12.34 0.75
N GLY A 108 6.31 13.10 1.84
CA GLY A 108 7.18 12.96 3.01
C GLY A 108 8.58 13.51 2.78
N GLN A 109 9.49 13.27 3.73
CA GLN A 109 10.85 13.81 3.71
C GLN A 109 11.60 13.51 2.40
N ILE A 110 11.49 12.26 1.91
CA ILE A 110 12.19 11.82 0.70
C ILE A 110 11.36 12.02 -0.58
N GLY A 111 10.14 12.56 -0.48
CA GLY A 111 9.22 12.68 -1.61
C GLY A 111 9.82 13.47 -2.78
N LYS A 112 10.60 14.53 -2.49
CA LYS A 112 11.28 15.32 -3.52
C LYS A 112 12.33 14.49 -4.28
N GLN A 113 13.14 13.71 -3.57
CA GLN A 113 14.16 12.85 -4.19
C GLN A 113 13.51 11.78 -5.06
N ILE A 114 12.46 11.11 -4.56
CA ILE A 114 11.67 10.14 -5.32
C ILE A 114 11.08 10.78 -6.59
N TYR A 115 10.48 11.96 -6.47
CA TYR A 115 9.92 12.67 -7.62
C TYR A 115 10.99 12.99 -8.68
N GLU A 116 12.16 13.46 -8.28
CA GLU A 116 13.25 13.75 -9.22
C GLU A 116 13.72 12.50 -9.99
N ILE A 117 13.74 11.33 -9.35
CA ILE A 117 14.07 10.04 -9.97
C ILE A 117 13.00 9.62 -11.00
N LEU A 118 11.72 9.87 -10.68
CA LEU A 118 10.56 9.32 -11.41
C LEU A 118 9.95 10.25 -12.46
N LYS A 119 10.09 11.58 -12.34
CA LYS A 119 9.36 12.59 -13.15
C LYS A 119 9.50 12.43 -14.67
N ASN A 120 10.65 11.92 -15.14
CA ASN A 120 10.93 11.71 -16.56
C ASN A 120 10.62 10.28 -17.03
N LYS A 121 10.18 9.39 -16.13
CA LYS A 121 9.98 7.96 -16.40
C LYS A 121 8.52 7.54 -16.28
N THR A 122 7.75 8.20 -15.42
CA THR A 122 6.33 7.93 -15.23
C THR A 122 5.60 9.18 -14.75
N LYS A 123 4.27 9.19 -14.92
CA LYS A 123 3.43 10.27 -14.40
C LYS A 123 3.53 10.29 -12.88
N SER A 124 4.11 11.35 -12.35
CA SER A 124 4.29 11.53 -10.92
C SER A 124 4.13 12.99 -10.52
N VAL A 125 3.76 13.22 -9.26
CA VAL A 125 3.61 14.55 -8.68
C VAL A 125 4.20 14.58 -7.28
N LEU A 126 4.88 15.68 -6.93
CA LEU A 126 5.37 15.92 -5.59
C LEU A 126 4.32 16.66 -4.76
N ILE A 127 3.89 16.06 -3.66
CA ILE A 127 3.05 16.70 -2.63
C ILE A 127 3.68 16.39 -1.27
N GLN A 128 4.38 17.36 -0.68
CA GLN A 128 5.16 17.11 0.54
C GLN A 128 4.30 16.73 1.74
N ASN A 129 3.22 17.47 1.99
CA ASN A 129 2.37 17.26 3.15
C ASN A 129 1.52 15.98 2.98
N PHE A 130 1.50 15.13 4.00
CA PHE A 130 0.78 13.87 3.97
C PHE A 130 -0.73 14.01 3.72
N ASN A 131 -1.39 14.98 4.37
CA ASN A 131 -2.83 15.19 4.20
C ASN A 131 -3.16 15.66 2.79
N ASP A 132 -2.34 16.57 2.24
CA ASP A 132 -2.51 17.08 0.88
C ASP A 132 -2.25 15.98 -0.15
N ALA A 133 -1.30 15.08 0.10
CA ALA A 133 -1.02 13.94 -0.77
C ALA A 133 -2.22 13.00 -0.86
N ILE A 134 -2.88 12.72 0.27
CA ILE A 134 -4.12 11.94 0.30
C ILE A 134 -5.25 12.68 -0.43
N SER A 135 -5.42 13.96 -0.16
CA SER A 135 -6.43 14.80 -0.81
C SER A 135 -6.25 14.79 -2.33
N LYS A 136 -5.00 14.95 -2.80
CA LYS A 136 -4.65 14.87 -4.21
C LYS A 136 -4.97 13.50 -4.79
N SER A 137 -4.67 12.41 -4.08
CA SER A 137 -4.97 11.04 -4.52
C SER A 137 -6.47 10.83 -4.76
N ILE A 138 -7.31 11.41 -3.91
CA ILE A 138 -8.77 11.36 -4.06
C ILE A 138 -9.20 12.16 -5.28
N GLU A 139 -8.70 13.39 -5.43
CA GLU A 139 -8.98 14.28 -6.56
C GLU A 139 -8.67 13.60 -7.91
N VAL A 140 -7.47 13.02 -8.05
CA VAL A 140 -7.02 12.42 -9.32
C VAL A 140 -7.61 11.02 -9.58
N SER A 141 -8.23 10.39 -8.57
CA SER A 141 -8.80 9.04 -8.71
C SER A 141 -10.08 8.95 -9.55
N LEU A 142 -10.76 10.08 -9.79
CA LEU A 142 -11.96 10.26 -10.63
C LEU A 142 -12.81 8.98 -10.78
N ASN A 143 -13.18 8.38 -9.64
CA ASN A 143 -14.08 7.24 -9.45
C ASN A 143 -13.73 5.90 -10.14
N LYS A 144 -12.59 5.76 -10.82
CA LYS A 144 -12.27 4.50 -11.56
C LYS A 144 -10.92 3.89 -11.24
N LYS A 145 -10.06 4.57 -10.47
CA LYS A 145 -8.71 4.09 -10.14
C LYS A 145 -8.61 3.76 -8.67
N THR A 146 -8.09 2.58 -8.33
CA THR A 146 -7.89 2.23 -6.91
C THR A 146 -6.79 3.11 -6.33
N ILE A 147 -7.02 3.71 -5.17
CA ILE A 147 -5.96 4.38 -4.42
C ILE A 147 -5.25 3.34 -3.55
N VAL A 148 -3.94 3.21 -3.74
CA VAL A 148 -3.10 2.30 -2.96
C VAL A 148 -2.13 3.13 -2.13
N PHE A 149 -2.38 3.18 -0.82
CA PHE A 149 -1.43 3.73 0.13
C PHE A 149 -0.41 2.65 0.53
N SER A 150 0.65 2.54 -0.26
CA SER A 150 1.78 1.64 -0.01
C SER A 150 3.09 2.43 -0.08
N PRO A 151 3.53 3.02 1.04
CA PRO A 151 4.55 4.07 1.04
C PRO A 151 5.95 3.62 0.65
N GLY A 152 6.32 2.35 0.84
CA GLY A 152 7.65 1.82 0.51
C GLY A 152 8.77 2.26 1.45
N PHE A 153 8.49 3.19 2.36
CA PHE A 153 9.46 3.77 3.28
C PHE A 153 8.87 3.95 4.69
N LYS A 154 9.76 4.19 5.66
CA LYS A 154 9.40 4.36 7.08
C LYS A 154 8.58 5.65 7.26
N SER A 155 7.95 5.79 8.42
CA SER A 155 7.03 6.91 8.73
C SER A 155 7.60 7.93 9.71
N PHE A 156 8.87 7.81 10.07
CA PHE A 156 9.48 8.55 11.19
C PHE A 156 9.76 10.04 10.94
N ASP A 157 9.40 10.54 9.76
CA ASP A 157 9.37 11.96 9.46
C ASP A 157 8.18 12.66 10.13
N GLU A 158 7.00 12.06 10.01
CA GLU A 158 5.72 12.67 10.44
C GLU A 158 5.00 11.88 11.55
N PHE A 159 5.38 10.62 11.79
CA PHE A 159 4.67 9.69 12.69
C PHE A 159 5.61 8.84 13.55
N LYS A 160 5.13 8.37 14.71
CA LYS A 160 5.92 7.51 15.60
C LYS A 160 6.13 6.10 15.06
N ASN A 161 5.21 5.60 14.24
CA ASN A 161 5.23 4.26 13.64
C ASN A 161 4.25 4.18 12.47
N PHE A 162 4.18 3.02 11.80
CA PHE A 162 3.33 2.85 10.63
C PHE A 162 1.85 2.72 11.00
N GLU A 163 1.54 2.25 12.23
CA GLU A 163 0.18 2.16 12.75
C GLU A 163 -0.45 3.53 12.90
N GLU A 164 0.27 4.50 13.47
CA GLU A 164 -0.17 5.89 13.62
C GLU A 164 -0.42 6.53 12.25
N ARG A 165 0.53 6.38 11.32
CA ARG A 165 0.37 6.83 9.92
C ARG A 165 -0.86 6.20 9.26
N GLY A 166 -1.05 4.90 9.48
CA GLY A 166 -2.15 4.13 8.89
C GLY A 166 -3.52 4.48 9.48
N GLU A 167 -3.62 4.73 10.79
CA GLU A 167 -4.85 5.21 11.42
C GLU A 167 -5.14 6.67 11.04
N HIS A 168 -4.11 7.51 10.87
CA HIS A 168 -4.27 8.87 10.37
C HIS A 168 -4.80 8.89 8.92
N PHE A 169 -4.24 8.07 8.04
CA PHE A 169 -4.78 7.85 6.69
C PHE A 169 -6.27 7.47 6.74
N LYS A 170 -6.65 6.51 7.59
CA LYS A 170 -8.05 6.09 7.76
C LYS A 170 -8.96 7.22 8.23
N LYS A 171 -8.50 8.05 9.16
CA LYS A 171 -9.27 9.21 9.65
C LYS A 171 -9.57 10.19 8.51
N ILE A 172 -8.58 10.48 7.67
CA ILE A 172 -8.74 11.37 6.51
C ILE A 172 -9.70 10.74 5.51
N ILE A 173 -9.50 9.49 5.10
CA ILE A 173 -10.43 8.84 4.17
C ILE A 173 -11.87 8.87 4.72
N LYS A 174 -12.05 8.63 6.02
CA LYS A 174 -13.35 8.71 6.67
C LYS A 174 -13.97 10.11 6.57
N SER A 175 -13.22 11.21 6.66
CA SER A 175 -13.79 12.55 6.53
C SER A 175 -14.25 12.92 5.11
N TYR A 176 -13.79 12.19 4.08
CA TYR A 176 -14.19 12.42 2.68
C TYR A 176 -15.43 11.62 2.25
N PHE A 177 -15.70 10.48 2.90
CA PHE A 177 -16.71 9.51 2.44
C PHE A 177 -17.74 9.12 3.51
N VAL A 178 -17.79 9.86 4.62
CA VAL A 178 -18.87 9.79 5.64
C VAL A 178 -19.95 10.80 5.34
#